data_AF-A0A2K6MX98-F1
#
_entry.id   AF-A0A2K6MX98-F1
#
_cell.length_a   1.000
_cell.length_b   1.000
_cell.length_c   1.000
_cell.angle_alpha   90.00
_cell.angle_beta   90.00
_cell.angle_gamma   90.00
#
_symmetry.space_group_name_H-M   'P 1'
#
loop_
_entity.id
_entity.type
_entity.pdbx_description
1 polymer ?
#
loop_
_entity_poly.entity_id
_entity_poly.type
_entity_poly.pdbx_seq_one_letter_code
_entity_poly.pdbx_strand_id
1 'polypeptide(L)'
;MKEDQVVAEEPRLQDEEESLFQDIDLLQKHGINVADIKKLKSVGICTIKGIQMTTRRALCNVKGLSEAKVDKIKEAANKLIEPGFLTAFEYSEKRKMVFRITTGSQEFDKLLGGGIESMAITEAFGEFRTGKTQLSHTLCVTAQLPGAGGYPGGKIIFIDTENTFRPDRLRDIADRFNVDHDAVLDNVLYARAYTSEHQMELLDYVAAKFHEEAGIFRLLIIDSIMALFRVDFSGRGELAERQQKLAQMLSRLQKISEEYNVAVFVTNQMTADPGATMTFQADPKKPIGGHILAHASTTRISLRKGRGELRIAKIYDSRMLPDFLSDCLSSVSDQQPCICLGNTKESISKKMKLLLTTVQRLGTVAHGCNLSTSGG
;
A
#
# COMPACT_ATOMS: atom_id res chain seq x y z
N MET A 1 -34.87 4.66 -47.08
CA MET A 1 -35.51 5.31 -45.94
C MET A 1 -34.75 4.93 -44.68
N LYS A 2 -33.86 5.82 -44.23
CA LYS A 2 -33.27 5.80 -42.88
C LYS A 2 -33.20 7.26 -42.47
N GLU A 3 -34.21 7.68 -41.74
CA GLU A 3 -34.12 8.80 -40.81
C GLU A 3 -34.51 8.21 -39.46
N ASP A 4 -33.64 8.39 -38.47
CA ASP A 4 -34.05 9.06 -37.24
C ASP A 4 -32.78 9.54 -36.53
N GLN A 5 -32.73 10.87 -36.38
CA GLN A 5 -31.81 11.60 -35.54
C GLN A 5 -32.18 11.38 -34.08
N VAL A 6 -31.21 11.15 -33.19
CA VAL A 6 -31.38 11.54 -31.78
C VAL A 6 -30.06 11.98 -31.16
N VAL A 7 -29.93 13.31 -31.10
CA VAL A 7 -29.39 14.14 -30.01
C VAL A 7 -27.95 13.87 -29.51
N ALA A 8 -27.07 14.80 -29.87
CA ALA A 8 -25.86 15.09 -29.14
C ALA A 8 -26.21 15.69 -27.77
N GLU A 9 -25.95 14.96 -26.68
CA GLU A 9 -25.82 15.55 -25.36
C GLU A 9 -24.35 15.88 -25.14
N GLU A 10 -24.05 17.19 -25.12
CA GLU A 10 -22.83 17.69 -24.49
C GLU A 10 -22.90 17.38 -22.99
N PRO A 11 -21.91 16.69 -22.39
CA PRO A 11 -21.80 16.70 -20.97
C PRO A 11 -21.36 18.12 -20.57
N ARG A 12 -22.28 18.86 -19.95
CA ARG A 12 -21.94 20.02 -19.14
C ARG A 12 -21.02 19.56 -18.02
N LEU A 13 -19.71 19.60 -18.27
CA LEU A 13 -18.71 19.61 -17.22
C LEU A 13 -18.83 20.98 -16.55
N GLN A 14 -19.80 21.10 -15.63
CA GLN A 14 -19.65 22.03 -14.54
C GLN A 14 -18.55 21.44 -13.67
N ASP A 15 -17.44 22.16 -13.59
CA ASP A 15 -16.39 21.98 -12.59
C ASP A 15 -17.01 22.18 -11.18
N GLU A 16 -17.82 21.23 -10.73
CA GLU A 16 -17.97 21.00 -9.31
C GLU A 16 -16.67 20.34 -8.90
N GLU A 17 -15.83 21.08 -8.16
CA GLU A 17 -14.76 20.49 -7.36
C GLU A 17 -15.42 19.40 -6.49
N GLU A 18 -15.46 18.17 -7.00
CA GLU A 18 -16.05 17.03 -6.30
C GLU A 18 -15.23 16.87 -5.01
N SER A 19 -15.79 17.37 -3.91
CA SER A 19 -15.15 17.28 -2.60
C SER A 19 -14.80 15.82 -2.37
N LEU A 20 -13.50 15.52 -2.20
CA LEU A 20 -12.99 14.14 -2.06
C LEU A 20 -13.75 13.32 -1.01
N PHE A 21 -14.30 14.01 -0.01
CA PHE A 21 -15.27 13.49 0.93
C PHE A 21 -16.29 14.57 1.32
N GLN A 22 -17.44 14.12 1.82
CA GLN A 22 -18.51 15.00 2.32
C GLN A 22 -18.38 15.18 3.84
N ASP A 23 -18.33 16.43 4.31
CA ASP A 23 -18.30 16.78 5.75
C ASP A 23 -19.63 16.43 6.45
N ILE A 24 -19.55 16.02 7.72
CA ILE A 24 -20.75 15.75 8.54
C ILE A 24 -21.60 16.99 8.83
N ASP A 25 -21.07 18.20 8.65
CA ASP A 25 -21.82 19.44 8.85
C ASP A 25 -23.00 19.56 7.86
N LEU A 26 -22.96 18.83 6.73
CA LEU A 26 -24.09 18.71 5.80
C LEU A 26 -25.34 18.12 6.46
N LEU A 27 -25.20 17.31 7.51
CA LEU A 27 -26.34 16.77 8.27
C LEU A 27 -27.19 17.84 8.93
N GLN A 28 -26.64 19.03 9.17
CA GLN A 28 -27.39 20.13 9.75
C GLN A 28 -28.56 20.54 8.83
N LYS A 29 -28.36 20.50 7.51
CA LYS A 29 -29.41 20.77 6.50
C LYS A 29 -30.53 19.72 6.54
N HIS A 30 -30.26 18.55 7.13
CA HIS A 30 -31.20 17.45 7.30
C HIS A 30 -31.75 17.33 8.73
N GLY A 31 -31.66 18.42 9.52
CA GLY A 31 -32.32 18.50 10.83
C GLY A 31 -31.55 17.89 11.99
N ILE A 32 -30.25 17.59 11.82
CA ILE A 32 -29.39 17.14 12.93
C ILE A 32 -28.84 18.36 13.68
N ASN A 33 -28.92 18.32 15.01
CA ASN A 33 -28.45 19.40 15.87
C ASN A 33 -26.92 19.47 15.87
N VAL A 34 -26.36 20.68 15.76
CA VAL A 34 -24.92 20.98 15.86
C VAL A 34 -24.28 20.37 17.11
N ALA A 35 -25.00 20.32 18.24
CA ALA A 35 -24.49 19.71 19.46
C ALA A 35 -24.23 18.20 19.31
N ASP A 36 -25.05 17.49 18.54
CA ASP A 36 -24.86 16.06 18.28
C ASP A 36 -23.78 15.84 17.21
N ILE A 37 -23.65 16.73 16.22
CA ILE A 37 -22.55 16.74 15.25
C ILE A 37 -21.20 16.91 15.95
N LYS A 38 -21.08 17.84 16.91
CA LYS A 38 -19.86 18.02 17.70
C LYS A 38 -19.47 16.76 18.50
N LYS A 39 -20.44 16.00 19.00
CA LYS A 39 -20.17 14.72 19.66
C LYS A 39 -19.60 13.69 18.69
N LEU A 40 -20.09 13.64 17.45
CA LEU A 40 -19.53 12.77 16.42
C LEU A 40 -18.07 13.15 16.09
N LYS A 41 -17.79 14.46 15.90
CA LYS A 41 -16.41 14.97 15.70
C LYS A 41 -15.49 14.59 16.88
N SER A 42 -16.00 14.62 18.12
CA SER A 42 -15.20 14.25 19.30
C SER A 42 -14.78 12.77 19.37
N VAL A 43 -15.42 11.90 18.60
CA VAL A 43 -15.08 10.46 18.49
C VAL A 43 -14.39 10.16 17.15
N GLY A 44 -13.93 11.20 16.44
CA GLY A 44 -13.18 11.06 15.19
C GLY A 44 -14.04 10.67 13.98
N ILE A 45 -15.35 10.92 14.03
CA ILE A 45 -16.26 10.76 12.88
C ILE A 45 -16.49 12.15 12.28
N CYS A 46 -15.80 12.42 11.18
CA CYS A 46 -15.80 13.75 10.54
C CYS A 46 -16.42 13.78 9.14
N THR A 47 -16.72 12.63 8.52
CA THR A 47 -17.38 12.57 7.20
C THR A 47 -18.69 11.80 7.20
N ILE A 48 -19.54 12.05 6.20
CA ILE A 48 -20.80 11.30 5.99
C ILE A 48 -20.51 9.80 5.76
N LYS A 49 -19.45 9.48 5.01
CA LYS A 49 -19.01 8.09 4.78
C LYS A 49 -18.54 7.44 6.08
N GLY A 50 -17.88 8.18 6.97
CA GLY A 50 -17.51 7.72 8.31
C GLY A 50 -18.71 7.29 9.15
N ILE A 51 -19.84 8.01 9.03
CA ILE A 51 -21.10 7.60 9.66
C ILE A 51 -21.61 6.30 9.04
N GLN A 52 -21.61 6.16 7.71
CA GLN A 52 -22.02 4.94 7.01
C GLN A 52 -21.20 3.72 7.47
N MET A 53 -19.89 3.88 7.60
CA MET A 53 -18.93 2.84 8.04
C MET A 53 -18.99 2.49 9.53
N THR A 54 -19.76 3.25 10.34
CA THR A 54 -19.88 3.02 11.78
C THR A 54 -21.19 2.31 12.11
N THR A 55 -21.15 1.29 12.96
CA THR A 55 -22.36 0.54 13.32
C THR A 55 -23.26 1.35 14.24
N ARG A 56 -24.57 1.08 14.25
CA ARG A 56 -25.51 1.71 15.18
C ARG A 56 -25.07 1.51 16.63
N ARG A 57 -24.61 0.30 16.98
CA ARG A 57 -24.09 -0.02 18.32
C ARG A 57 -22.93 0.89 18.74
N ALA A 58 -21.96 1.12 17.84
CA ALA A 58 -20.83 1.99 18.15
C ALA A 58 -21.28 3.46 18.32
N LEU A 59 -22.22 3.93 17.51
CA LEU A 59 -22.79 5.28 17.65
C LEU A 59 -23.58 5.45 18.95
N CYS A 60 -24.31 4.43 19.40
CA CYS A 60 -25.01 4.45 20.69
C CYS A 60 -24.06 4.49 21.90
N ASN A 61 -22.82 4.02 21.75
CA ASN A 61 -21.81 4.11 22.81
C ASN A 61 -21.25 5.54 22.99
N VAL A 62 -21.55 6.46 22.06
CA VAL A 62 -21.17 7.87 22.19
C VAL A 62 -22.04 8.54 23.24
N LYS A 63 -21.41 9.08 24.29
CA LYS A 63 -22.12 9.72 25.40
C LYS A 63 -23.06 10.82 24.91
N GLY A 64 -24.34 10.70 25.24
CA GLY A 64 -25.37 11.70 24.93
C GLY A 64 -26.02 11.54 23.55
N LEU A 65 -25.80 10.42 22.84
CA LEU A 65 -26.61 10.00 21.70
C LEU A 65 -27.55 8.86 22.13
N SER A 66 -28.85 9.06 21.96
CA SER A 66 -29.86 8.00 22.17
C SER A 66 -30.09 7.22 20.86
N GLU A 67 -30.67 6.02 20.96
CA GLU A 67 -31.00 5.20 19.78
C GLU A 67 -31.83 5.98 18.74
N ALA A 68 -32.87 6.68 19.18
CA ALA A 68 -33.70 7.51 18.31
C ALA A 68 -32.93 8.65 17.63
N LYS A 69 -31.87 9.18 18.24
CA LYS A 69 -30.99 10.16 17.59
C LYS A 69 -30.07 9.50 16.57
N VAL A 70 -29.52 8.34 16.91
CA VAL A 70 -28.66 7.56 16.00
C VAL A 70 -29.42 7.18 14.73
N ASP A 71 -30.69 6.79 14.86
CA ASP A 71 -31.55 6.47 13.73
C ASP A 71 -31.76 7.68 12.81
N LYS A 72 -32.08 8.85 13.39
CA LYS A 72 -32.20 10.10 12.62
C LYS A 72 -30.91 10.48 11.91
N ILE A 73 -29.74 10.32 12.57
CA ILE A 73 -28.43 10.59 11.97
C ILE A 73 -28.18 9.65 10.78
N LYS A 74 -28.48 8.36 10.93
CA LYS A 74 -28.33 7.37 9.86
C LYS A 74 -29.28 7.63 8.69
N GLU A 75 -30.52 7.97 8.96
CA GLU A 75 -31.50 8.36 7.94
C GLU A 75 -31.07 9.61 7.18
N ALA A 76 -30.53 10.62 7.88
CA ALA A 76 -30.00 11.83 7.25
C ALA A 76 -28.78 11.53 6.37
N ALA A 77 -27.85 10.68 6.83
CA ALA A 77 -26.70 10.25 6.03
C ALA A 77 -27.10 9.49 4.75
N ASN A 78 -28.12 8.62 4.84
CA ASN A 78 -28.64 7.87 3.69
C ASN A 78 -29.34 8.75 2.63
N LYS A 79 -29.73 9.98 2.97
CA LYS A 79 -30.26 10.95 2.00
C LYS A 79 -29.16 11.66 1.22
N LEU A 80 -27.95 11.71 1.78
CA LEU A 80 -26.77 12.35 1.17
C LEU A 80 -25.96 11.37 0.32
N ILE A 81 -25.86 10.11 0.77
CA ILE A 81 -25.23 9.02 0.01
C ILE A 81 -26.33 8.02 -0.31
N GLU A 82 -26.74 7.96 -1.57
CA GLU A 82 -27.77 7.03 -2.03
C GLU A 82 -27.31 5.57 -1.80
N PRO A 83 -27.99 4.81 -0.90
CA PRO A 83 -27.65 3.42 -0.67
C PRO A 83 -28.31 2.58 -1.77
N GLY A 84 -27.58 2.30 -2.84
CA GLY A 84 -28.06 1.54 -3.99
C GLY A 84 -27.05 0.53 -4.52
N PHE A 85 -27.51 -0.27 -5.48
CA PHE A 85 -26.62 -1.09 -6.29
C PHE A 85 -26.09 -0.25 -7.46
N LEU A 86 -24.77 -0.22 -7.61
CA LEU A 86 -24.13 0.33 -8.80
C LEU A 86 -23.84 -0.80 -9.78
N THR A 87 -23.96 -0.51 -11.07
CA THR A 87 -23.48 -1.41 -12.11
C THR A 87 -21.95 -1.52 -12.06
N ALA A 88 -21.41 -2.62 -12.56
CA ALA A 88 -19.95 -2.80 -12.64
C ALA A 88 -19.29 -1.70 -13.50
N PHE A 89 -20.01 -1.18 -14.50
CA PHE A 89 -19.54 -0.07 -15.34
C PHE A 89 -19.39 1.23 -14.53
N GLU A 90 -20.44 1.65 -13.81
CA GLU A 90 -20.38 2.85 -12.95
C GLU A 90 -19.30 2.71 -11.87
N TYR A 91 -19.16 1.52 -11.28
CA TYR A 91 -18.10 1.28 -10.30
C TYR A 91 -16.70 1.34 -10.93
N SER A 92 -16.54 0.91 -12.18
CA SER A 92 -15.27 1.02 -12.91
C SER A 92 -14.88 2.47 -13.17
N GLU A 93 -15.85 3.33 -13.47
CA GLU A 93 -15.65 4.77 -13.62
C GLU A 93 -15.26 5.40 -12.29
N LYS A 94 -15.97 5.06 -11.20
CA LYS A 94 -15.63 5.52 -9.84
C LYS A 94 -14.22 5.10 -9.40
N ARG A 95 -13.76 3.93 -9.82
CA ARG A 95 -12.41 3.44 -9.50
C ARG A 95 -11.29 4.20 -10.22
N LYS A 96 -11.59 5.09 -11.18
CA LYS A 96 -10.57 5.95 -11.83
C LYS A 96 -9.91 6.93 -10.85
N MET A 97 -10.57 7.25 -9.73
CA MET A 97 -9.99 8.11 -8.68
C MET A 97 -8.87 7.43 -7.87
N VAL A 98 -8.70 6.10 -8.01
CA VAL A 98 -7.63 5.35 -7.35
C VAL A 98 -6.30 5.68 -8.02
N PHE A 99 -5.36 6.17 -7.22
CA PHE A 99 -4.01 6.46 -7.68
C PHE A 99 -3.03 5.39 -7.21
N ARG A 100 -1.83 5.39 -7.82
CA ARG A 100 -0.73 4.51 -7.44
C ARG A 100 0.54 5.32 -7.19
N ILE A 101 1.22 5.02 -6.10
CA ILE A 101 2.47 5.66 -5.70
C ILE A 101 3.64 4.79 -6.18
N THR A 102 4.55 5.37 -6.96
CA THR A 102 5.78 4.68 -7.40
C THR A 102 6.67 4.32 -6.21
N THR A 103 7.26 3.13 -6.27
CA THR A 103 8.28 2.66 -5.34
C THR A 103 9.67 3.23 -5.65
N GLY A 104 9.81 3.99 -6.74
CA GLY A 104 11.08 4.50 -7.25
C GLY A 104 11.90 3.47 -8.05
N SER A 105 11.34 2.28 -8.31
CA SER A 105 11.93 1.23 -9.13
C SER A 105 10.91 0.73 -10.16
N GLN A 106 11.26 0.79 -11.45
CA GLN A 106 10.34 0.46 -12.54
C GLN A 106 9.93 -1.02 -12.57
N GLU A 107 10.84 -1.98 -12.29
CA GLU A 107 10.41 -3.39 -12.23
C GLU A 107 9.58 -3.67 -11.01
N PHE A 108 9.83 -2.98 -9.90
CA PHE A 108 9.01 -3.17 -8.71
C PHE A 108 7.61 -2.59 -8.90
N ASP A 109 7.50 -1.43 -9.54
CA ASP A 109 6.21 -0.87 -9.94
C ASP A 109 5.50 -1.76 -10.96
N LYS A 110 6.24 -2.32 -11.94
CA LYS A 110 5.67 -3.28 -12.90
C LYS A 110 5.14 -4.53 -12.20
N LEU A 111 5.87 -5.06 -11.23
CA LEU A 111 5.43 -6.18 -10.39
C LEU A 111 4.12 -5.82 -9.68
N LEU A 112 4.01 -4.61 -9.13
CA LEU A 112 2.85 -4.12 -8.40
C LEU A 112 1.71 -3.59 -9.29
N GLY A 113 1.85 -3.61 -10.62
CA GLY A 113 0.84 -3.05 -11.53
C GLY A 113 0.71 -1.52 -11.47
N GLY A 114 1.82 -0.82 -11.22
CA GLY A 114 1.91 0.64 -11.19
C GLY A 114 2.35 1.23 -9.85
N GLY A 115 2.64 0.40 -8.84
CA GLY A 115 3.09 0.83 -7.51
C GLY A 115 2.08 0.55 -6.39
N ILE A 116 2.16 1.31 -5.30
CA ILE A 116 1.31 1.14 -4.11
C ILE A 116 -0.07 1.78 -4.36
N GLU A 117 -1.13 0.99 -4.27
CA GLU A 117 -2.51 1.41 -4.57
C GLU A 117 -3.16 2.20 -3.41
N SER A 118 -3.92 3.27 -3.72
CA SER A 118 -4.76 3.97 -2.76
C SER A 118 -6.03 3.17 -2.42
N MET A 119 -6.70 3.51 -1.29
CA MET A 119 -7.87 2.77 -0.78
C MET A 119 -7.59 1.29 -0.45
N ALA A 120 -6.33 0.95 -0.24
CA ALA A 120 -5.87 -0.41 0.04
C ALA A 120 -4.76 -0.40 1.10
N ILE A 121 -4.68 -1.52 1.83
CA ILE A 121 -3.58 -1.80 2.76
C ILE A 121 -2.56 -2.68 2.04
N THR A 122 -1.33 -2.17 1.92
CA THR A 122 -0.18 -2.92 1.41
C THR A 122 0.75 -3.29 2.56
N GLU A 123 1.01 -4.58 2.75
CA GLU A 123 1.93 -5.10 3.76
C GLU A 123 3.27 -5.46 3.14
N ALA A 124 4.38 -4.96 3.69
CA ALA A 124 5.73 -5.46 3.39
C ALA A 124 6.33 -6.19 4.60
N PHE A 125 6.63 -7.47 4.45
CA PHE A 125 7.23 -8.29 5.49
C PHE A 125 8.51 -8.96 5.02
N GLY A 126 9.37 -9.30 5.97
CA GLY A 126 10.67 -9.89 5.67
C GLY A 126 11.56 -9.96 6.90
N GLU A 127 12.69 -10.65 6.79
CA GLU A 127 13.69 -10.74 7.85
C GLU A 127 14.33 -9.39 8.21
N PHE A 128 15.14 -9.38 9.26
CA PHE A 128 15.98 -8.23 9.57
C PHE A 128 16.89 -7.90 8.36
N ARG A 129 17.17 -6.61 8.16
CA ARG A 129 18.02 -6.11 7.06
C ARG A 129 17.50 -6.40 5.63
N THR A 130 16.22 -6.72 5.43
CA THR A 130 15.65 -6.89 4.08
C THR A 130 15.19 -5.59 3.42
N GLY A 131 15.31 -4.45 4.09
CA GLY A 131 15.03 -3.13 3.51
C GLY A 131 13.60 -2.60 3.72
N LYS A 132 12.80 -3.17 4.64
CA LYS A 132 11.43 -2.71 4.94
C LYS A 132 11.35 -1.20 5.23
N THR A 133 12.12 -0.71 6.20
CA THR A 133 12.19 0.71 6.54
C THR A 133 12.82 1.56 5.42
N GLN A 134 13.73 0.99 4.62
CA GLN A 134 14.30 1.73 3.49
C GLN A 134 13.25 1.96 2.39
N LEU A 135 12.38 0.97 2.16
CA LEU A 135 11.24 1.11 1.28
C LEU A 135 10.25 2.15 1.81
N SER A 136 9.94 2.15 3.12
CA SER A 136 9.06 3.17 3.71
C SER A 136 9.64 4.59 3.60
N HIS A 137 10.94 4.79 3.85
CA HIS A 137 11.61 6.08 3.64
C HIS A 137 11.58 6.52 2.17
N THR A 138 11.75 5.58 1.23
CA THR A 138 11.65 5.90 -0.20
C THR A 138 10.26 6.38 -0.57
N LEU A 139 9.22 5.70 -0.06
CA LEU A 139 7.83 6.10 -0.27
C LEU A 139 7.50 7.46 0.35
N CYS A 140 8.17 7.88 1.43
CA CYS A 140 8.01 9.23 1.98
C CYS A 140 8.42 10.33 0.99
N VAL A 141 9.37 10.05 0.10
CA VAL A 141 9.82 11.01 -0.91
C VAL A 141 9.01 10.86 -2.19
N THR A 142 8.86 9.63 -2.71
CA THR A 142 8.20 9.41 -4.00
C THR A 142 6.71 9.73 -3.99
N ALA A 143 6.03 9.63 -2.85
CA ALA A 143 4.64 10.04 -2.71
C ALA A 143 4.44 11.56 -2.85
N GLN A 144 5.48 12.37 -2.72
CA GLN A 144 5.38 13.82 -2.89
C GLN A 144 5.50 14.26 -4.36
N LEU A 145 5.99 13.35 -5.21
CA LEU A 145 6.33 13.68 -6.58
C LEU A 145 5.14 13.46 -7.52
N PRO A 146 4.97 14.31 -8.55
CA PRO A 146 4.00 14.04 -9.59
C PRO A 146 4.36 12.73 -10.32
N GLY A 147 3.37 11.87 -10.49
CA GLY A 147 3.55 10.50 -10.98
C GLY A 147 2.75 10.20 -12.24
N ALA A 148 2.83 8.94 -12.68
CA ALA A 148 2.00 8.44 -13.78
C ALA A 148 0.51 8.51 -13.43
N GLY A 149 -0.36 8.56 -14.45
CA GLY A 149 -1.81 8.56 -14.25
C GLY A 149 -2.37 9.85 -13.63
N GLY A 150 -1.64 10.97 -13.73
CA GLY A 150 -2.08 12.25 -13.20
C GLY A 150 -1.99 12.38 -11.67
N TYR A 151 -1.21 11.52 -11.01
CA TYR A 151 -0.96 11.62 -9.58
C TYR A 151 -0.22 12.93 -9.26
N PRO A 152 -0.78 13.85 -8.46
CA PRO A 152 -0.19 15.17 -8.24
C PRO A 152 0.90 15.20 -7.15
N GLY A 153 1.03 14.13 -6.36
CA GLY A 153 1.82 14.16 -5.12
C GLY A 153 1.01 14.62 -3.91
N GLY A 154 1.59 14.48 -2.71
CA GLY A 154 1.02 15.03 -1.50
C GLY A 154 1.79 14.66 -0.24
N LYS A 155 1.26 15.09 0.91
CA LYS A 155 1.86 14.89 2.23
C LYS A 155 1.72 13.45 2.73
N ILE A 156 2.60 13.09 3.65
CA ILE A 156 2.71 11.74 4.22
C ILE A 156 2.58 11.85 5.74
N ILE A 157 1.93 10.86 6.34
CA ILE A 157 2.01 10.62 7.79
C ILE A 157 2.80 9.33 8.03
N PHE A 158 3.79 9.40 8.91
CA PHE A 158 4.62 8.29 9.34
C PHE A 158 4.42 8.01 10.83
N ILE A 159 3.90 6.84 11.15
CA ILE A 159 3.79 6.31 12.52
C ILE A 159 4.90 5.29 12.75
N ASP A 160 5.84 5.64 13.62
CA ASP A 160 6.98 4.80 13.99
C ASP A 160 6.72 4.10 15.33
N THR A 161 7.08 2.82 15.43
CA THR A 161 6.99 2.03 16.66
C THR A 161 8.36 1.52 17.14
N GLU A 162 9.40 1.58 16.31
CA GLU A 162 10.71 0.95 16.54
C GLU A 162 11.87 1.95 16.61
N ASN A 163 11.61 3.25 16.47
CA ASN A 163 12.63 4.33 16.41
C ASN A 163 13.55 4.18 15.19
N THR A 164 12.99 3.82 14.04
CA THR A 164 13.75 3.58 12.81
C THR A 164 13.78 4.79 11.89
N PHE A 165 12.90 5.76 12.10
CA PHE A 165 12.84 6.96 11.27
C PHE A 165 14.09 7.83 11.45
N ARG A 166 14.77 8.14 10.34
CA ARG A 166 15.97 8.97 10.31
C ARG A 166 15.79 10.03 9.21
N PRO A 167 15.55 11.30 9.55
CA PRO A 167 15.31 12.36 8.56
C PRO A 167 16.45 12.52 7.55
N ASP A 168 17.70 12.32 7.96
CA ASP A 168 18.85 12.39 7.04
C ASP A 168 18.74 11.38 5.87
N ARG A 169 18.10 10.23 6.10
CA ARG A 169 17.85 9.26 5.02
C ARG A 169 16.88 9.78 3.97
N LEU A 170 15.97 10.70 4.33
CA LEU A 170 15.06 11.32 3.36
C LEU A 170 15.83 12.32 2.49
N ARG A 171 16.84 13.01 3.03
CA ARG A 171 17.73 13.91 2.26
C ARG A 171 18.53 13.13 1.20
N ASP A 172 19.14 12.02 1.59
CA ASP A 172 19.85 11.13 0.65
C ASP A 172 18.94 10.69 -0.52
N ILE A 173 17.65 10.43 -0.23
CA ILE A 173 16.67 10.00 -1.23
C ILE A 173 16.18 11.21 -2.04
N ALA A 174 16.01 12.38 -1.43
CA ALA A 174 15.63 13.63 -2.10
C ALA A 174 16.65 14.01 -3.18
N ASP A 175 17.96 13.88 -2.88
CA ASP A 175 19.04 14.10 -3.86
C ASP A 175 18.87 13.23 -5.11
N ARG A 176 18.48 11.96 -4.94
CA ARG A 176 18.25 11.05 -6.06
C ARG A 176 17.15 11.53 -7.01
N PHE A 177 16.13 12.20 -6.47
CA PHE A 177 15.00 12.71 -7.24
C PHE A 177 15.16 14.20 -7.60
N ASN A 178 16.30 14.83 -7.26
CA ASN A 178 16.58 16.25 -7.47
C ASN A 178 15.47 17.16 -6.89
N VAL A 179 15.01 16.85 -5.68
CA VAL A 179 14.00 17.64 -4.97
C VAL A 179 14.58 18.32 -3.74
N ASP A 180 14.00 19.46 -3.38
CA ASP A 180 14.46 20.27 -2.26
C ASP A 180 14.30 19.52 -0.93
N HIS A 181 15.36 19.56 -0.11
CA HIS A 181 15.43 18.78 1.13
C HIS A 181 14.43 19.27 2.17
N ASP A 182 14.33 20.58 2.34
CA ASP A 182 13.49 21.17 3.37
C ASP A 182 12.01 21.00 3.01
N ALA A 183 11.66 21.16 1.73
CA ALA A 183 10.32 20.88 1.23
C ALA A 183 9.90 19.41 1.43
N VAL A 184 10.82 18.46 1.20
CA VAL A 184 10.54 17.04 1.42
C VAL A 184 10.28 16.74 2.89
N LEU A 185 11.08 17.31 3.78
CA LEU A 185 10.97 17.07 5.23
C LEU A 185 9.71 17.71 5.83
N ASP A 186 9.32 18.90 5.37
CA ASP A 186 8.13 19.61 5.88
C ASP A 186 6.82 18.89 5.52
N ASN A 187 6.80 18.15 4.41
CA ASN A 187 5.64 17.38 3.96
C ASN A 187 5.48 16.00 4.61
N VAL A 188 6.36 15.61 5.54
CA VAL A 188 6.30 14.33 6.27
C VAL A 188 5.98 14.58 7.74
N LEU A 189 4.75 14.28 8.14
CA LEU A 189 4.37 14.33 9.56
C LEU A 189 4.80 13.05 10.27
N TYR A 190 5.49 13.19 11.38
CA TYR A 190 6.01 12.08 12.17
C TYR A 190 5.34 11.99 13.54
N ALA A 191 4.95 10.77 13.93
CA ALA A 191 4.54 10.46 15.29
C ALA A 191 5.13 9.11 15.71
N ARG A 192 5.51 9.00 16.98
CA ARG A 192 6.00 7.75 17.56
C ARG A 192 4.98 7.17 18.53
N ALA A 193 4.53 5.95 18.25
CA ALA A 193 3.73 5.19 19.20
C ALA A 193 4.63 4.40 20.16
N TYR A 194 4.28 4.41 21.44
CA TYR A 194 5.04 3.73 22.50
C TYR A 194 4.32 2.48 23.03
N THR A 195 3.01 2.37 22.83
CA THR A 195 2.17 1.24 23.22
C THR A 195 1.16 0.95 22.11
N SER A 196 0.63 -0.28 22.06
CA SER A 196 -0.40 -0.69 21.08
C SER A 196 -1.69 0.11 21.21
N GLU A 197 -2.03 0.59 22.41
CA GLU A 197 -3.17 1.48 22.65
C GLU A 197 -2.90 2.88 22.10
N HIS A 198 -1.74 3.47 22.38
CA HIS A 198 -1.35 4.77 21.81
C HIS A 198 -1.28 4.71 20.28
N GLN A 199 -0.84 3.58 19.70
CA GLN A 199 -0.86 3.37 18.25
C GLN A 199 -2.29 3.43 17.67
N MET A 200 -3.29 2.91 18.39
CA MET A 200 -4.69 2.99 17.97
C MET A 200 -5.23 4.42 18.10
N GLU A 201 -4.92 5.11 19.20
CA GLU A 201 -5.34 6.50 19.44
C GLU A 201 -4.76 7.47 18.40
N LEU A 202 -3.52 7.25 17.95
CA LEU A 202 -2.91 8.05 16.88
C LEU A 202 -3.73 8.06 15.58
N LEU A 203 -4.49 7.00 15.30
CA LEU A 203 -5.32 6.94 14.10
C LEU A 203 -6.47 7.95 14.12
N ASP A 204 -6.92 8.39 15.30
CA ASP A 204 -7.94 9.44 15.39
C ASP A 204 -7.36 10.82 15.08
N TYR A 205 -6.12 11.09 15.50
CA TYR A 205 -5.38 12.29 15.08
C TYR A 205 -5.09 12.28 13.58
N VAL A 206 -4.77 11.10 13.01
CA VAL A 206 -4.62 10.93 11.56
C VAL A 206 -5.90 11.28 10.82
N ALA A 207 -7.04 10.74 11.25
CA ALA A 207 -8.33 11.02 10.63
C ALA A 207 -8.68 12.51 10.72
N ALA A 208 -8.41 13.15 11.87
CA ALA A 208 -8.60 14.60 12.03
C ALA A 208 -7.71 15.40 11.06
N LYS A 209 -6.43 15.04 10.91
CA LYS A 209 -5.51 15.72 9.98
C LYS A 209 -5.90 15.55 8.52
N PHE A 210 -6.32 14.36 8.10
CA PHE A 210 -6.80 14.12 6.74
C PHE A 210 -8.10 14.87 6.44
N HIS A 211 -8.91 15.10 7.46
CA HIS A 211 -10.13 15.88 7.34
C HIS A 211 -9.87 17.39 7.25
N GLU A 212 -8.98 17.93 8.07
CA GLU A 212 -8.60 19.36 8.08
C GLU A 212 -7.97 19.80 6.75
N GLU A 213 -7.14 18.95 6.15
CA GLU A 213 -6.37 19.22 4.93
C GLU A 213 -6.80 18.30 3.78
N ALA A 214 -8.04 18.50 3.31
CA ALA A 214 -8.67 17.65 2.31
C ALA A 214 -7.84 17.52 1.01
N GLY A 215 -7.50 16.29 0.64
CA GLY A 215 -6.81 15.97 -0.63
C GLY A 215 -5.30 16.24 -0.67
N ILE A 216 -4.75 16.76 0.42
CA ILE A 216 -3.32 17.06 0.53
C ILE A 216 -2.53 15.79 0.90
N PHE A 217 -3.08 14.94 1.77
CA PHE A 217 -2.42 13.70 2.17
C PHE A 217 -2.66 12.57 1.19
N ARG A 218 -1.62 11.76 0.94
CA ARG A 218 -1.69 10.64 -0.03
C ARG A 218 -1.26 9.29 0.53
N LEU A 219 -0.45 9.28 1.59
CA LEU A 219 0.12 8.07 2.14
C LEU A 219 0.16 8.10 3.68
N LEU A 220 -0.25 6.98 4.28
CA LEU A 220 -0.06 6.66 5.69
C LEU A 220 0.88 5.47 5.81
N ILE A 221 1.99 5.65 6.54
CA ILE A 221 2.97 4.61 6.82
C ILE A 221 2.89 4.22 8.30
N ILE A 222 2.92 2.91 8.57
CA ILE A 222 3.08 2.36 9.93
C ILE A 222 4.27 1.39 9.94
N ASP A 223 5.37 1.80 10.58
CA ASP A 223 6.60 1.01 10.70
C ASP A 223 6.91 0.71 12.17
N SER A 224 6.62 -0.48 12.71
CA SER A 224 5.86 -1.60 12.14
C SER A 224 4.55 -1.86 12.88
N ILE A 225 3.59 -2.50 12.21
CA ILE A 225 2.24 -2.75 12.77
C ILE A 225 2.25 -3.75 13.94
N MET A 226 3.21 -4.70 13.97
CA MET A 226 3.25 -5.78 14.97
C MET A 226 4.24 -5.57 16.12
N ALA A 227 5.13 -4.57 16.05
CA ALA A 227 6.20 -4.44 17.05
C ALA A 227 5.66 -4.31 18.48
N LEU A 228 4.68 -3.43 18.69
CA LEU A 228 4.09 -3.17 20.01
C LEU A 228 3.16 -4.30 20.45
N PHE A 229 2.33 -4.84 19.54
CA PHE A 229 1.43 -5.97 19.83
C PHE A 229 2.15 -7.24 20.28
N ARG A 230 3.43 -7.43 19.94
CA ARG A 230 4.20 -8.59 20.40
C ARG A 230 4.76 -8.40 21.80
N VAL A 231 4.96 -7.15 22.23
CA VAL A 231 5.51 -6.82 23.55
C VAL A 231 4.39 -6.70 24.57
N ASP A 232 3.31 -6.01 24.20
CA ASP A 232 2.20 -5.71 25.10
C ASP A 232 1.34 -6.94 25.43
N PHE A 233 1.32 -7.95 24.55
CA PHE A 233 0.56 -9.18 24.73
C PHE A 233 1.48 -10.39 24.76
N SER A 234 1.48 -11.11 25.88
CA SER A 234 2.41 -12.20 26.17
C SER A 234 1.73 -13.57 26.20
N GLY A 235 2.37 -14.54 25.54
CA GLY A 235 1.95 -15.94 25.59
C GLY A 235 0.65 -16.26 24.84
N ARG A 236 0.12 -17.46 25.06
CA ARG A 236 -1.08 -17.96 24.36
C ARG A 236 -2.40 -17.48 24.98
N GLY A 237 -2.41 -17.12 26.26
CA GLY A 237 -3.62 -16.68 26.97
C GLY A 237 -4.20 -15.37 26.42
N GLU A 238 -3.34 -14.45 26.03
CA GLU A 238 -3.72 -13.11 25.54
C GLU A 238 -3.84 -13.05 24.01
N LEU A 239 -3.67 -14.19 23.33
CA LEU A 239 -3.72 -14.25 21.87
C LEU A 239 -5.07 -13.78 21.32
N ALA A 240 -6.17 -14.18 21.96
CA ALA A 240 -7.51 -13.81 21.52
C ALA A 240 -7.73 -12.29 21.58
N GLU A 241 -7.36 -11.65 22.70
CA GLU A 241 -7.48 -10.20 22.87
C GLU A 241 -6.60 -9.44 21.88
N ARG A 242 -5.34 -9.87 21.72
CA ARG A 242 -4.41 -9.29 20.74
C ARG A 242 -4.99 -9.33 19.32
N GLN A 243 -5.52 -10.48 18.92
CA GLN A 243 -6.12 -10.66 17.60
C GLN A 243 -7.37 -9.79 17.40
N GLN A 244 -8.19 -9.60 18.44
CA GLN A 244 -9.36 -8.72 18.38
C GLN A 244 -8.96 -7.23 18.25
N LYS A 245 -8.02 -6.76 19.09
CA LYS A 245 -7.51 -5.38 19.03
C LYS A 245 -6.83 -5.09 17.68
N LEU A 246 -6.05 -6.04 17.17
CA LEU A 246 -5.47 -5.93 15.83
C LEU A 246 -6.54 -5.83 14.73
N ALA A 247 -7.60 -6.65 14.80
CA ALA A 247 -8.69 -6.60 13.82
C ALA A 247 -9.39 -5.23 13.81
N GLN A 248 -9.56 -4.61 14.99
CA GLN A 248 -10.13 -3.27 15.11
C GLN A 248 -9.23 -2.22 14.43
N MET A 249 -7.91 -2.29 14.67
CA MET A 249 -6.95 -1.38 14.05
C MET A 249 -6.92 -1.53 12.52
N LEU A 250 -6.85 -2.75 12.00
CA LEU A 250 -6.86 -3.02 10.56
C LEU A 250 -8.16 -2.57 9.90
N SER A 251 -9.30 -2.79 10.56
CA SER A 251 -10.59 -2.27 10.08
C SER A 251 -10.62 -0.75 10.07
N ARG A 252 -10.05 -0.07 11.07
CA ARG A 252 -9.95 1.39 11.12
C ARG A 252 -9.06 1.92 9.98
N LEU A 253 -7.92 1.29 9.73
CA LEU A 253 -7.03 1.65 8.61
C LEU A 253 -7.70 1.52 7.25
N GLN A 254 -8.42 0.42 7.01
CA GLN A 254 -9.14 0.22 5.75
C GLN A 254 -10.20 1.32 5.56
N LYS A 255 -10.95 1.65 6.60
CA LYS A 255 -11.95 2.73 6.56
C LYS A 255 -11.32 4.09 6.26
N ILE A 256 -10.22 4.45 6.94
CA ILE A 256 -9.49 5.69 6.67
C ILE A 256 -9.02 5.74 5.20
N SER A 257 -8.51 4.61 4.67
CA SER A 257 -8.05 4.54 3.29
C SER A 257 -9.17 4.82 2.27
N GLU A 258 -10.39 4.32 2.52
CA GLU A 258 -11.54 4.51 1.65
C GLU A 258 -12.27 5.84 1.85
N GLU A 259 -12.19 6.40 3.06
CA GLU A 259 -12.80 7.67 3.45
C GLU A 259 -12.09 8.84 2.81
N TYR A 260 -10.75 8.86 2.90
CA TYR A 260 -9.91 9.97 2.43
C TYR A 260 -9.17 9.70 1.12
N ASN A 261 -9.37 8.51 0.52
CA ASN A 261 -8.65 8.05 -0.68
C ASN A 261 -7.13 8.17 -0.49
N VAL A 262 -6.58 7.49 0.52
CA VAL A 262 -5.14 7.45 0.81
C VAL A 262 -4.61 6.02 0.68
N ALA A 263 -3.33 5.88 0.34
CA ALA A 263 -2.64 4.59 0.40
C ALA A 263 -2.16 4.30 1.82
N VAL A 264 -2.31 3.05 2.28
CA VAL A 264 -1.81 2.62 3.59
C VAL A 264 -0.70 1.59 3.38
N PHE A 265 0.50 1.91 3.86
CA PHE A 265 1.65 1.02 3.79
C PHE A 265 2.08 0.61 5.20
N VAL A 266 2.05 -0.69 5.47
CA VAL A 266 2.45 -1.24 6.77
C VAL A 266 3.64 -2.16 6.61
N THR A 267 4.61 -2.04 7.50
CA THR A 267 5.69 -3.03 7.59
C THR A 267 5.35 -4.06 8.65
N ASN A 268 5.85 -5.28 8.46
CA ASN A 268 5.67 -6.36 9.41
C ASN A 268 6.94 -7.22 9.57
N GLN A 269 7.06 -7.84 10.73
CA GLN A 269 8.17 -8.70 11.09
C GLN A 269 7.83 -10.18 10.83
N MET A 270 8.87 -11.01 10.74
CA MET A 270 8.73 -12.46 10.64
C MET A 270 9.11 -13.13 11.96
N THR A 271 8.52 -14.29 12.21
CA THR A 271 8.92 -15.19 13.30
C THR A 271 9.31 -16.55 12.71
N ALA A 272 10.26 -17.21 13.36
CA ALA A 272 10.51 -18.62 13.11
C ALA A 272 9.28 -19.43 13.57
N ASP A 273 9.02 -20.54 12.88
CA ASP A 273 8.03 -21.54 13.25
C ASP A 273 8.74 -22.78 13.82
N PRO A 274 8.83 -22.94 15.16
CA PRO A 274 9.50 -24.07 15.78
C PRO A 274 8.86 -25.43 15.41
N GLY A 275 7.60 -25.43 14.99
CA GLY A 275 6.88 -26.65 14.60
C GLY A 275 7.24 -27.15 13.19
N ALA A 276 7.77 -26.28 12.32
CA ALA A 276 8.08 -26.63 10.93
C ALA A 276 9.36 -27.49 10.79
N THR A 277 10.16 -27.59 11.85
CA THR A 277 11.24 -28.58 11.96
C THR A 277 10.73 -30.03 11.90
N MET A 278 9.45 -30.27 12.22
CA MET A 278 8.81 -31.59 12.15
C MET A 278 8.26 -31.93 10.74
N THR A 279 8.21 -30.96 9.81
CA THR A 279 7.58 -31.10 8.48
C THR A 279 8.56 -30.96 7.31
N PHE A 280 9.88 -30.99 7.55
CA PHE A 280 10.93 -30.86 6.53
C PHE A 280 10.77 -29.61 5.62
N GLN A 281 10.19 -28.53 6.15
CA GLN A 281 10.08 -27.27 5.41
C GLN A 281 11.42 -26.55 5.37
N ALA A 282 11.92 -26.26 4.16
CA ALA A 282 13.26 -25.71 3.93
C ALA A 282 13.47 -24.28 4.48
N ASP A 283 12.41 -23.51 4.74
CA ASP A 283 12.48 -22.19 5.39
C ASP A 283 11.29 -21.98 6.33
N PRO A 284 11.42 -22.31 7.63
CA PRO A 284 10.33 -22.29 8.60
C PRO A 284 10.03 -20.88 9.11
N LYS A 285 9.75 -19.93 8.23
CA LYS A 285 9.50 -18.52 8.60
C LYS A 285 8.12 -18.09 8.14
N LYS A 286 7.40 -17.42 9.03
CA LYS A 286 6.06 -16.88 8.76
C LYS A 286 5.93 -15.44 9.24
N PRO A 287 5.19 -14.58 8.52
CA PRO A 287 4.85 -13.24 9.00
C PRO A 287 4.01 -13.31 10.28
N ILE A 288 4.20 -12.33 11.16
CA ILE A 288 3.46 -12.23 12.42
C ILE A 288 2.05 -11.65 12.15
N GLY A 289 1.08 -11.96 13.01
CA GLY A 289 -0.31 -11.44 12.90
C GLY A 289 -1.35 -12.46 12.46
N GLY A 290 -0.91 -13.61 11.93
CA GLY A 290 -1.77 -14.72 11.56
C GLY A 290 -2.77 -14.38 10.45
N HIS A 291 -3.89 -15.11 10.41
CA HIS A 291 -4.89 -14.97 9.35
C HIS A 291 -5.59 -13.62 9.33
N ILE A 292 -5.72 -12.93 10.47
CA ILE A 292 -6.40 -11.62 10.53
C ILE A 292 -5.65 -10.59 9.68
N LEU A 293 -4.33 -10.47 9.86
CA LEU A 293 -3.52 -9.56 9.05
C LEU A 293 -3.46 -10.00 7.59
N ALA A 294 -3.35 -11.31 7.36
CA ALA A 294 -3.29 -11.87 6.01
C ALA A 294 -4.53 -11.53 5.18
N HIS A 295 -5.74 -11.64 5.75
CA HIS A 295 -6.98 -11.33 5.05
C HIS A 295 -7.26 -9.83 4.92
N ALA A 296 -6.85 -9.03 5.90
CA ALA A 296 -7.05 -7.59 5.88
C ALA A 296 -6.18 -6.89 4.84
N SER A 297 -4.96 -7.39 4.63
CA SER A 297 -4.02 -6.83 3.65
C SER A 297 -4.49 -7.15 2.22
N THR A 298 -4.50 -6.14 1.35
CA THR A 298 -4.92 -6.32 -0.05
C THR A 298 -3.79 -6.84 -0.92
N THR A 299 -2.57 -6.38 -0.63
CA THR A 299 -1.34 -6.83 -1.29
C THR A 299 -0.27 -7.06 -0.23
N ARG A 300 0.41 -8.21 -0.32
CA ARG A 300 1.43 -8.63 0.64
C ARG A 300 2.73 -8.87 -0.12
N ILE A 301 3.79 -8.20 0.30
CA ILE A 301 5.10 -8.22 -0.33
C ILE A 301 6.09 -8.90 0.61
N SER A 302 6.67 -10.00 0.16
CA SER A 302 7.75 -10.69 0.84
C SER A 302 9.10 -10.14 0.37
N LEU A 303 9.90 -9.65 1.32
CA LEU A 303 11.25 -9.15 1.08
C LEU A 303 12.28 -10.13 1.67
N ARG A 304 13.20 -10.58 0.83
CA ARG A 304 14.34 -11.43 1.24
C ARG A 304 15.67 -10.85 0.78
N LYS A 305 16.75 -11.24 1.46
CA LYS A 305 18.11 -10.84 1.08
C LYS A 305 18.57 -11.64 -0.14
N GLY A 306 19.07 -10.95 -1.16
CA GLY A 306 19.74 -11.53 -2.32
C GLY A 306 21.26 -11.57 -2.14
N ARG A 307 22.00 -11.58 -3.25
CA ARG A 307 23.47 -11.52 -3.23
C ARG A 307 23.94 -10.09 -3.04
N GLY A 308 24.90 -9.88 -2.13
CA GLY A 308 25.45 -8.55 -1.85
C GLY A 308 24.40 -7.59 -1.29
N GLU A 309 24.26 -6.45 -1.96
CA GLU A 309 23.29 -5.41 -1.60
C GLU A 309 21.91 -5.63 -2.22
N LEU A 310 21.76 -6.59 -3.12
CA LEU A 310 20.48 -6.86 -3.76
C LEU A 310 19.49 -7.44 -2.74
N ARG A 311 18.28 -6.91 -2.71
CA ARG A 311 17.12 -7.57 -2.11
C ARG A 311 16.25 -8.18 -3.19
N ILE A 312 15.31 -9.04 -2.79
CA ILE A 312 14.34 -9.65 -3.70
C ILE A 312 12.97 -9.40 -3.10
N ALA A 313 12.09 -8.75 -3.85
CA ALA A 313 10.67 -8.65 -3.53
C ALA A 313 9.88 -9.71 -4.30
N LYS A 314 8.89 -10.32 -3.64
CA LYS A 314 7.94 -11.27 -4.21
C LYS A 314 6.54 -10.91 -3.73
N ILE A 315 5.55 -10.95 -4.62
CA ILE A 315 4.14 -10.89 -4.21
C ILE A 315 3.81 -12.21 -3.52
N TYR A 316 3.42 -12.10 -2.26
CA TYR A 316 2.98 -13.24 -1.45
C TYR A 316 1.48 -13.49 -1.61
N ASP A 317 0.70 -12.41 -1.67
CA ASP A 317 -0.75 -12.43 -1.89
C ASP A 317 -1.17 -11.09 -2.51
N SER A 318 -2.11 -11.10 -3.46
CA SER A 318 -2.68 -9.89 -4.03
C SER A 318 -4.05 -10.18 -4.64
N ARG A 319 -5.03 -9.33 -4.36
CA ARG A 319 -6.37 -9.44 -4.98
C ARG A 319 -6.40 -8.97 -6.44
N MET A 320 -5.39 -8.22 -6.87
CA MET A 320 -5.35 -7.56 -8.18
C MET A 320 -4.34 -8.18 -9.13
N LEU A 321 -3.28 -8.78 -8.61
CA LEU A 321 -2.13 -9.23 -9.40
C LEU A 321 -2.14 -10.75 -9.48
N PRO A 322 -2.09 -11.32 -10.69
CA PRO A 322 -2.16 -12.76 -10.83
C PRO A 322 -0.86 -13.44 -10.35
N ASP A 323 -1.00 -14.63 -9.77
CA ASP A 323 0.09 -15.41 -9.15
C ASP A 323 1.28 -15.67 -10.09
N PHE A 324 1.07 -15.66 -11.41
CA PHE A 324 2.14 -15.92 -12.39
C PHE A 324 3.15 -14.77 -12.55
N LEU A 325 2.85 -13.56 -12.05
CA LEU A 325 3.82 -12.46 -11.98
C LEU A 325 4.66 -12.48 -10.69
N SER A 326 4.41 -13.43 -9.78
CA SER A 326 4.95 -13.44 -8.40
C SER A 326 6.48 -13.59 -8.30
N ASP A 327 7.18 -13.99 -9.36
CA ASP A 327 8.64 -14.18 -9.38
C ASP A 327 9.36 -13.14 -10.25
N CYS A 328 9.11 -11.85 -10.03
CA CYS A 328 9.94 -10.79 -10.59
C CYS A 328 10.99 -10.34 -9.55
N LEU A 329 12.26 -10.66 -9.82
CA LEU A 329 13.41 -10.24 -9.02
C LEU A 329 13.61 -8.72 -9.16
N SER A 330 13.09 -7.93 -8.23
CA SER A 330 13.46 -6.51 -8.10
C SER A 330 14.49 -6.33 -7.00
N SER A 331 15.58 -5.64 -7.32
CA SER A 331 16.64 -5.30 -6.37
C SER A 331 16.33 -3.99 -5.63
N VAL A 332 16.11 -4.09 -4.33
CA VAL A 332 16.24 -2.94 -3.42
C VAL A 332 17.66 -2.99 -2.87
N SER A 333 18.45 -1.92 -2.96
CA SER A 333 19.80 -1.82 -2.37
C SER A 333 19.88 -0.66 -1.38
N ASP A 334 20.75 -0.81 -0.38
CA ASP A 334 20.84 0.09 0.79
C ASP A 334 21.35 1.51 0.43
N GLN A 335 21.79 1.72 -0.81
CA GLN A 335 22.12 3.03 -1.41
C GLN A 335 21.31 3.33 -2.69
N GLN A 336 20.37 2.46 -3.09
CA GLN A 336 19.78 2.46 -4.41
C GLN A 336 18.45 1.68 -4.43
N PRO A 337 17.29 2.31 -4.66
CA PRO A 337 16.18 1.66 -5.34
C PRO A 337 16.40 1.75 -6.87
N CYS A 338 17.65 1.65 -7.32
CA CYS A 338 17.99 1.64 -8.75
C CYS A 338 18.16 0.19 -9.19
N ILE A 339 17.48 -0.09 -10.28
CA ILE A 339 17.55 -1.28 -11.08
C ILE A 339 18.99 -1.44 -11.55
N CYS A 340 19.59 -2.61 -11.33
CA CYS A 340 20.59 -3.11 -12.26
C CYS A 340 19.89 -3.37 -13.59
N LEU A 341 19.76 -2.35 -14.43
CA LEU A 341 19.48 -2.58 -15.84
C LEU A 341 20.67 -3.38 -16.33
N GLY A 342 20.44 -4.66 -16.57
CA GLY A 342 21.32 -5.48 -17.37
C GLY A 342 21.39 -4.86 -18.76
N ASN A 343 22.25 -3.85 -18.91
CA ASN A 343 22.85 -3.57 -20.20
C ASN A 343 23.73 -4.78 -20.53
N THR A 344 23.11 -5.66 -21.28
CA THR A 344 23.66 -6.60 -22.24
C THR A 344 24.93 -6.07 -22.94
N LYS A 345 26.07 -6.16 -22.28
CA LYS A 345 27.38 -6.29 -22.95
C LYS A 345 28.21 -7.46 -22.44
N GLU A 346 28.12 -7.82 -21.14
CA GLU A 346 28.89 -8.97 -20.63
C GLU A 346 28.19 -10.33 -20.79
N SER A 347 26.86 -10.38 -20.77
CA SER A 347 26.15 -11.66 -20.95
C SER A 347 26.03 -12.09 -22.42
N ILE A 348 26.20 -11.18 -23.38
CA ILE A 348 26.29 -11.53 -24.81
C ILE A 348 27.69 -12.06 -25.14
N SER A 349 28.77 -11.49 -24.56
CA SER A 349 30.13 -11.98 -24.80
C SER A 349 30.35 -13.43 -24.32
N LYS A 350 29.80 -13.81 -23.16
CA LYS A 350 29.91 -15.18 -22.64
C LYS A 350 29.03 -16.20 -23.37
N LYS A 351 27.80 -15.84 -23.78
CA LYS A 351 26.94 -16.74 -24.58
C LYS A 351 27.40 -16.87 -26.03
N MET A 352 27.99 -15.82 -26.62
CA MET A 352 28.52 -15.87 -27.99
C MET A 352 29.86 -16.63 -28.04
N LYS A 353 30.70 -16.57 -27.00
CA LYS A 353 31.88 -17.46 -26.88
C LYS A 353 31.50 -18.93 -26.72
N LEU A 354 30.42 -19.25 -25.98
CA LEU A 354 29.97 -20.64 -25.84
C LEU A 354 29.36 -21.20 -27.13
N LEU A 355 28.67 -20.36 -27.93
CA LEU A 355 28.20 -20.74 -29.26
C LEU A 355 29.35 -20.89 -30.28
N LEU A 356 30.32 -19.97 -30.30
CA LEU A 356 31.48 -20.07 -31.20
C LEU A 356 32.39 -21.28 -30.88
N THR A 357 32.54 -21.64 -29.60
CA THR A 357 33.32 -22.84 -29.20
C THR A 357 32.59 -24.15 -29.57
N THR A 358 31.25 -24.13 -29.57
CA THR A 358 30.43 -25.29 -29.96
C THR A 358 30.35 -25.44 -31.49
N VAL A 359 30.30 -24.33 -32.23
CA VAL A 359 30.36 -24.33 -33.71
C VAL A 359 31.76 -24.69 -34.22
N GLN A 360 32.84 -24.27 -33.54
CA GLN A 360 34.20 -24.71 -33.89
C GLN A 360 34.43 -26.20 -33.60
N ARG A 361 33.87 -26.77 -32.53
CA ARG A 361 33.94 -28.21 -32.24
C ARG A 361 33.08 -29.07 -33.17
N LEU A 362 31.95 -28.57 -33.66
CA LEU A 362 31.15 -29.26 -34.69
C LEU A 362 31.74 -29.11 -36.10
N GLY A 363 32.47 -28.01 -36.37
CA GLY A 363 33.19 -27.80 -37.62
C GLY A 363 34.48 -28.62 -37.78
N THR A 364 35.07 -29.13 -36.68
CA THR A 364 36.29 -29.97 -36.76
C THR A 364 36.02 -31.45 -37.02
N VAL A 365 34.78 -31.93 -36.88
CA VAL A 365 34.42 -33.34 -37.18
C VAL A 365 34.07 -33.53 -38.67
N ALA A 366 33.88 -32.45 -39.44
CA ALA A 366 33.50 -32.51 -40.86
C ALA A 366 34.65 -32.26 -41.85
N HIS A 367 35.93 -32.33 -41.42
CA HIS A 367 37.12 -32.21 -42.30
C HIS A 367 38.11 -33.38 -42.16
N GLY A 368 37.63 -34.54 -41.73
CA GLY A 368 38.40 -35.78 -41.61
C GLY A 368 37.91 -36.90 -42.54
N CYS A 369 37.62 -36.60 -43.80
CA CYS A 369 37.41 -37.60 -44.84
C CYS A 369 37.83 -37.00 -46.19
N ASN A 370 39.12 -37.03 -46.49
CA ASN A 370 39.61 -36.86 -47.86
C ASN A 370 40.29 -38.15 -48.30
N LEU A 371 39.88 -38.58 -49.48
CA LEU A 371 40.29 -39.77 -50.19
C LEU A 371 41.80 -39.74 -50.47
N SER A 372 42.45 -40.86 -50.24
CA SER A 372 43.70 -41.22 -50.90
C SER A 372 43.37 -42.01 -52.18
N THR A 373 43.47 -41.37 -53.34
CA THR A 373 43.62 -42.03 -54.63
C THR A 373 44.85 -41.48 -55.34
N SER A 374 45.96 -42.21 -55.24
CA SER A 374 47.09 -42.12 -56.16
C SER A 374 47.14 -43.44 -56.92
N GLY A 375 47.10 -43.34 -58.26
CA GLY A 375 47.07 -44.48 -59.16
C GLY A 375 48.34 -45.34 -59.12
N GLY A 376 48.11 -46.62 -59.43
CA GLY A 376 49.05 -47.67 -59.77
C GLY A 376 48.25 -48.78 -60.40
#